data_AF-A0A812QX49-F1
#
_entry.id   AF-A0A812QX49-F1
#
_cell.length_a   1.000
_cell.length_b   1.000
_cell.length_c   1.000
_cell.angle_alpha   90.00
_cell.angle_beta   90.00
_cell.angle_gamma   90.00
#
_symmetry.space_group_name_H-M   'P 1'
#
loop_
_entity.id
_entity.type
_entity.pdbx_description
1 polymer ?
#
loop_
_entity_poly.entity_id
_entity_poly.type
_entity_poly.pdbx_seq_one_letter_code
_entity_poly.pdbx_strand_id
1 'polypeptide(L)'
;MAVWNRHLAGRTCTCLLVALWLFPSRRAAGGTAVFTNVRASQAAPALQRRASSDDLEERRAKCPLSQEQLESDHGEKWGDVRDILVGLRAASPEAIMRARFTALRFQDAQFLAATEKDDNQSIRDRAKQWSLLLGLEEMGMFDKMMNLNSDAFNLREPAGFEVLSADGEWVEFKIVCSSKTLTEKSRFVKDRKYGWVYGGETEYSEARIRAKKQQEESRDRAMKRREEMEQKQRQARERGRTEAQVGDFVKHCEAQKNIAMVSWQKTFSELSDQMTAEDKKQEVLLGAQGQMALQKLFRPPTLHTMGYVRAGHVPKEIRQLLLSHLNKHRSRSFVEAFNPLLGNQRKAKALPLLPEWAKKGGFIDNLLRPIVEKASGRKMELVRVGASLRIYEEGASLMQHVDSPETPITVAMPLEANGAGSSWHLQIGDPQGHKHRPMPLQPGQLLIYEGARLAHGRAGQLPHGDLTMAFAYYRPKANYEAKRIQRTLDQLLASHNAAQRGPSKPPPPKPRKKNEEFRKMDEL
;
A
#
# COMPACT_ATOMS: atom_id res chain seq x y z
N MET A 1 -42.45 9.64 0.12
CA MET A 1 -41.04 9.25 -0.12
C MET A 1 -40.25 9.64 1.14
N ALA A 2 -39.85 8.79 2.09
CA ALA A 2 -39.71 7.32 2.12
C ALA A 2 -38.74 6.81 1.02
N VAL A 3 -37.67 6.05 1.28
CA VAL A 3 -37.17 5.30 2.47
C VAL A 3 -35.62 5.52 2.53
N TRP A 4 -34.95 5.75 3.67
CA TRP A 4 -34.29 4.78 4.58
C TRP A 4 -33.44 3.68 3.88
N ASN A 5 -32.35 3.12 4.41
CA ASN A 5 -31.70 3.28 5.73
C ASN A 5 -30.17 2.96 5.62
N ARG A 6 -29.40 3.17 6.70
CA ARG A 6 -28.01 2.66 6.85
C ARG A 6 -28.01 1.17 7.20
N HIS A 7 -26.88 0.49 7.02
CA HIS A 7 -26.39 -0.44 8.04
C HIS A 7 -24.86 -0.47 8.13
N LEU A 8 -24.37 -0.75 9.34
CA LEU A 8 -22.96 -0.86 9.72
C LEU A 8 -22.64 -2.29 10.16
N ALA A 9 -21.33 -2.56 10.24
CA ALA A 9 -20.62 -3.27 11.32
C ALA A 9 -19.78 -4.49 10.90
N GLY A 10 -18.63 -4.59 11.56
CA GLY A 10 -17.62 -5.63 11.42
C GLY A 10 -16.48 -5.37 12.41
N ARG A 11 -16.77 -5.55 13.71
CA ARG A 11 -15.83 -5.35 14.82
C ARG A 11 -15.96 -6.50 15.83
N THR A 12 -14.81 -6.90 16.35
CA THR A 12 -14.58 -7.81 17.50
C THR A 12 -13.28 -7.32 18.17
N CYS A 13 -13.07 -7.32 19.49
CA CYS A 13 -13.93 -7.47 20.67
C CYS A 13 -13.55 -6.31 21.66
N THR A 14 -13.92 -6.19 22.94
CA THR A 14 -14.46 -7.12 23.96
C THR A 14 -15.12 -6.30 25.11
N CYS A 15 -16.11 -6.86 25.82
CA CYS A 15 -16.40 -6.74 27.29
C CYS A 15 -16.14 -5.41 28.08
N LEU A 16 -16.97 -4.88 29.00
CA LEU A 16 -18.20 -5.21 29.79
C LEU A 16 -18.78 -3.85 30.32
N LEU A 17 -19.82 -3.61 31.15
CA LEU A 17 -20.91 -4.33 31.86
C LEU A 17 -22.00 -3.28 32.29
N VAL A 18 -23.23 -3.72 32.63
CA VAL A 18 -24.21 -3.14 33.60
C VAL A 18 -24.72 -1.67 33.47
N ALA A 19 -26.00 -1.31 33.70
CA ALA A 19 -27.30 -2.04 33.67
C ALA A 19 -28.51 -1.06 33.80
N LEU A 20 -29.74 -1.63 33.75
CA LEU A 20 -31.01 -1.18 34.35
C LEU A 20 -31.91 -0.08 33.69
N TRP A 21 -33.08 -0.56 33.24
CA TRP A 21 -34.44 0.03 33.27
C TRP A 21 -34.90 1.11 32.25
N LEU A 22 -36.22 1.08 32.02
CA LEU A 22 -36.99 1.76 30.95
C LEU A 22 -38.45 2.01 31.38
N PHE A 23 -39.16 2.78 30.55
CA PHE A 23 -40.63 3.00 30.48
C PHE A 23 -41.27 4.01 31.46
N PRO A 24 -42.43 4.62 31.10
CA PRO A 24 -43.03 4.79 29.77
C PRO A 24 -43.40 6.25 29.41
N SER A 25 -43.41 6.57 28.11
CA SER A 25 -43.95 7.83 27.58
C SER A 25 -45.48 7.94 27.73
N ARG A 26 -46.00 9.15 27.89
CA ARG A 26 -47.41 9.49 27.59
C ARG A 26 -47.53 10.62 26.56
N ARG A 27 -48.70 10.70 25.93
CA ARG A 27 -49.04 11.52 24.74
C ARG A 27 -49.31 12.98 25.09
N ALA A 28 -48.97 13.89 24.16
CA ALA A 28 -49.80 15.00 23.61
C ALA A 28 -48.86 15.94 22.82
N ALA A 29 -49.01 16.23 21.52
CA ALA A 29 -50.13 16.77 20.73
C ALA A 29 -50.03 18.30 20.51
N GLY A 30 -50.16 18.70 19.23
CA GLY A 30 -50.22 20.04 18.60
C GLY A 30 -50.18 21.34 19.43
N GLY A 31 -49.37 22.30 18.95
CA GLY A 31 -49.34 23.67 19.48
C GLY A 31 -48.48 24.64 18.65
N THR A 32 -48.90 24.99 17.43
CA THR A 32 -48.26 26.05 16.63
C THR A 32 -48.65 27.43 17.18
N ALA A 33 -47.70 28.12 17.81
CA ALA A 33 -47.85 29.52 18.21
C ALA A 33 -46.61 30.33 17.78
N VAL A 34 -46.80 31.27 16.86
CA VAL A 34 -45.77 32.26 16.51
C VAL A 34 -45.83 33.38 17.54
N PHE A 35 -44.78 33.52 18.34
CA PHE A 35 -44.60 34.68 19.23
C PHE A 35 -43.27 35.37 18.90
N THR A 36 -43.37 36.52 18.24
CA THR A 36 -42.28 37.49 18.19
C THR A 36 -42.13 38.14 19.57
N ASN A 37 -40.92 38.12 20.13
CA ASN A 37 -40.61 38.88 21.34
C ASN A 37 -39.13 39.27 21.37
N VAL A 38 -38.82 40.47 20.87
CA VAL A 38 -37.49 41.07 21.02
C VAL A 38 -37.38 41.62 22.44
N ARG A 39 -36.66 40.91 23.32
CA ARG A 39 -36.23 41.44 24.62
C ARG A 39 -34.72 41.59 24.63
N ALA A 40 -34.25 42.84 24.56
CA ALA A 40 -32.86 43.17 24.82
C ALA A 40 -32.55 42.92 26.31
N SER A 41 -31.66 41.98 26.62
CA SER A 41 -31.19 41.76 27.99
C SER A 41 -30.15 42.81 28.37
N GLN A 42 -30.58 43.86 29.07
CA GLN A 42 -29.67 44.75 29.79
C GLN A 42 -28.96 43.93 30.88
N ALA A 43 -27.67 43.65 30.68
CA ALA A 43 -26.87 42.95 31.65
C ALA A 43 -26.56 43.89 32.83
N ALA A 44 -27.07 43.56 34.02
CA ALA A 44 -26.75 44.32 35.23
C ALA A 44 -25.23 44.25 35.53
N PRO A 45 -24.59 45.35 35.95
CA PRO A 45 -23.17 45.33 36.29
C PRO A 45 -22.93 44.40 37.48
N ALA A 46 -22.03 43.43 37.31
CA ALA A 46 -21.68 42.51 38.38
C ALA A 46 -20.95 43.25 39.51
N LEU A 47 -21.63 43.51 40.62
CA LEU A 47 -21.03 44.09 41.82
C LEU A 47 -19.84 43.23 42.26
N GLN A 48 -18.64 43.74 42.08
CA GLN A 48 -17.46 43.23 42.76
C GLN A 48 -17.64 43.54 44.26
N ARG A 49 -17.96 42.51 45.05
CA ARG A 49 -17.71 42.58 46.50
C ARG A 49 -16.22 42.81 46.69
N ARG A 50 -15.83 44.04 47.02
CA ARG A 50 -14.51 44.31 47.59
C ARG A 50 -14.40 43.48 48.87
N ALA A 51 -13.28 42.80 49.05
CA ALA A 51 -12.93 42.25 50.36
C ALA A 51 -12.86 43.39 51.39
N SER A 52 -13.13 43.11 52.66
CA SER A 52 -12.79 44.05 53.74
C SER A 52 -11.27 44.22 53.82
N SER A 53 -10.81 45.26 54.52
CA SER A 53 -9.38 45.40 54.83
C SER A 53 -8.89 44.17 55.61
N ASP A 54 -9.72 43.72 56.55
CA ASP A 54 -9.46 42.61 57.47
C ASP A 54 -9.32 41.27 56.73
N ASP A 55 -10.17 40.99 55.74
CA ASP A 55 -10.08 39.84 54.83
C ASP A 55 -8.74 39.81 54.06
N LEU A 56 -8.14 40.98 53.79
CA LEU A 56 -6.86 41.10 53.11
C LEU A 56 -5.69 40.96 54.10
N GLU A 57 -5.83 41.42 55.34
CA GLU A 57 -4.80 41.29 56.38
C GLU A 57 -4.65 39.82 56.83
N GLU A 58 -5.76 39.10 57.04
CA GLU A 58 -5.72 37.66 57.37
C GLU A 58 -5.12 36.81 56.24
N ARG A 59 -5.13 37.32 55.00
CA ARG A 59 -4.47 36.68 53.85
C ARG A 59 -3.02 37.12 53.67
N ARG A 60 -2.67 38.37 53.97
CA ARG A 60 -1.28 38.86 54.01
C ARG A 60 -0.45 38.02 54.98
N ALA A 61 -1.01 37.67 56.14
CA ALA A 61 -0.39 36.77 57.12
C ALA A 61 -0.11 35.33 56.62
N LYS A 62 -0.58 34.96 55.41
CA LYS A 62 -0.37 33.64 54.80
C LYS A 62 0.64 33.66 53.65
N CYS A 63 1.21 34.82 53.32
CA CYS A 63 2.35 34.89 52.41
C CYS A 63 3.62 34.50 53.19
N PRO A 64 4.35 33.42 52.80
CA PRO A 64 5.48 32.89 53.58
C PRO A 64 6.79 33.68 53.41
N LEU A 65 6.69 34.96 53.05
CA LEU A 65 7.73 35.74 52.40
C LEU A 65 7.92 37.09 53.08
N SER A 66 9.19 37.50 53.32
CA SER A 66 9.46 38.88 53.70
C SER A 66 9.27 39.83 52.51
N GLN A 67 8.97 41.09 52.80
CA GLN A 67 8.92 42.15 51.80
C GLN A 67 10.28 42.28 51.08
N GLU A 68 11.39 42.17 51.82
CA GLU A 68 12.75 42.26 51.30
C GLU A 68 13.05 41.19 50.25
N GLN A 69 12.55 39.97 50.44
CA GLN A 69 12.70 38.87 49.47
C GLN A 69 11.89 39.14 48.19
N LEU A 70 10.66 39.66 48.32
CA LEU A 70 9.84 40.06 47.17
C LEU A 70 10.41 41.26 46.42
N GLU A 71 10.98 42.23 47.12
CA GLU A 71 11.71 43.37 46.56
C GLU A 71 12.99 42.92 45.85
N SER A 72 13.75 41.99 46.42
CA SER A 72 14.95 41.40 45.80
C SER A 72 14.62 40.64 44.50
N ASP A 73 13.47 39.97 44.42
CA ASP A 73 13.12 39.13 43.27
C ASP A 73 12.37 39.88 42.16
N HIS A 74 11.73 41.02 42.48
CA HIS A 74 10.85 41.72 41.55
C HIS A 74 11.03 43.24 41.46
N GLY A 75 11.91 43.83 42.28
CA GLY A 75 12.08 45.28 42.35
C GLY A 75 10.76 45.99 42.65
N GLU A 76 10.49 47.09 41.96
CA GLU A 76 9.25 47.89 42.08
C GLU A 76 7.95 47.07 41.86
N LYS A 77 8.03 45.88 41.23
CA LYS A 77 6.89 44.99 40.98
C LYS A 77 6.53 44.04 42.13
N TRP A 78 7.23 44.11 43.25
CA TRP A 78 6.98 43.26 44.42
C TRP A 78 5.54 43.37 44.97
N GLY A 79 4.95 44.57 44.92
CA GLY A 79 3.58 44.83 45.41
C GLY A 79 2.51 44.10 44.59
N ASP A 80 2.62 44.15 43.25
CA ASP A 80 1.74 43.42 42.32
C ASP A 80 1.77 41.91 42.62
N VAL A 81 2.97 41.37 42.90
CA VAL A 81 3.21 39.94 43.20
C VAL A 81 2.59 39.53 44.53
N ARG A 82 2.85 40.27 45.61
CA ARG A 82 2.24 40.03 46.93
C ARG A 82 0.72 39.99 46.82
N ASP A 83 0.15 40.96 46.11
CA ASP A 83 -1.29 41.14 46.01
C ASP A 83 -1.95 39.98 45.23
N ILE A 84 -1.30 39.47 44.19
CA ILE A 84 -1.73 38.25 43.48
C ILE A 84 -1.66 37.01 44.39
N LEU A 85 -0.60 36.84 45.18
CA LEU A 85 -0.41 35.68 46.06
C LEU A 85 -1.46 35.63 47.19
N VAL A 86 -1.92 36.77 47.71
CA VAL A 86 -3.07 36.83 48.65
C VAL A 86 -4.45 36.68 47.96
N GLY A 87 -4.46 36.45 46.65
CA GLY A 87 -5.65 36.08 45.87
C GLY A 87 -6.35 37.25 45.16
N LEU A 88 -5.68 38.39 44.93
CA LEU A 88 -6.16 39.40 44.00
C LEU A 88 -5.85 38.99 42.54
N ARG A 89 -6.45 39.72 41.58
CA ARG A 89 -6.34 39.43 40.16
C ARG A 89 -5.13 40.13 39.56
N ALA A 90 -4.30 39.38 38.83
CA ALA A 90 -3.22 39.95 38.04
C ALA A 90 -3.75 40.92 36.99
N ALA A 91 -3.15 42.10 36.90
CA ALA A 91 -3.50 43.10 35.89
C ALA A 91 -2.96 42.73 34.49
N SER A 92 -1.75 42.14 34.43
CA SER A 92 -1.02 41.79 33.21
C SER A 92 -0.52 40.34 33.22
N PRO A 93 -0.15 39.78 32.04
CA PRO A 93 0.63 38.55 31.93
C PRO A 93 1.93 38.57 32.73
N GLU A 94 2.64 39.71 32.72
CA GLU A 94 3.88 39.89 33.47
C GLU A 94 3.67 39.67 34.97
N ALA A 95 2.62 40.28 35.54
CA ALA A 95 2.35 40.21 36.97
C ALA A 95 2.02 38.79 37.44
N ILE A 96 1.23 38.02 36.66
CA ILE A 96 0.99 36.61 36.98
C ILE A 96 2.25 35.75 36.78
N MET A 97 3.10 36.04 35.78
CA MET A 97 4.34 35.30 35.59
C MET A 97 5.34 35.54 36.72
N ARG A 98 5.46 36.79 37.19
CA ARG A 98 6.23 37.13 38.40
C ARG A 98 5.73 36.34 39.62
N ALA A 99 4.41 36.32 39.85
CA ALA A 99 3.82 35.54 40.94
C ALA A 99 4.00 34.02 40.78
N ARG A 100 4.00 33.48 39.54
CA ARG A 100 4.36 32.08 39.27
C ARG A 100 5.83 31.78 39.55
N PHE A 101 6.76 32.69 39.24
CA PHE A 101 8.15 32.53 39.66
C PHE A 101 8.28 32.48 41.19
N THR A 102 7.59 33.37 41.91
CA THR A 102 7.57 33.33 43.38
C THR A 102 7.03 32.00 43.88
N ALA A 103 5.87 31.54 43.36
CA ALA A 103 5.30 30.25 43.72
C ALA A 103 6.24 29.08 43.41
N LEU A 104 7.04 29.15 42.34
CA LEU A 104 8.10 28.17 42.05
C LEU A 104 9.18 28.16 43.14
N ARG A 105 9.67 29.34 43.55
CA ARG A 105 10.72 29.48 44.57
C ARG A 105 10.30 28.97 45.95
N PHE A 106 9.03 29.11 46.31
CA PHE A 106 8.47 28.59 47.56
C PHE A 106 7.74 27.25 47.39
N GLN A 107 7.92 26.61 46.23
CA GLN A 107 7.43 25.28 45.89
C GLN A 107 5.90 25.13 46.04
N ASP A 108 5.13 26.21 45.88
CA ASP A 108 3.66 26.20 45.93
C ASP A 108 3.06 25.59 44.65
N ALA A 109 3.05 24.26 44.65
CA ALA A 109 2.44 23.42 43.63
C ALA A 109 0.93 23.68 43.45
N GLN A 110 0.22 24.19 44.48
CA GLN A 110 -1.21 24.48 44.39
C GLN A 110 -1.46 25.78 43.62
N PHE A 111 -0.71 26.85 43.91
CA PHE A 111 -0.77 28.08 43.14
C PHE A 111 -0.31 27.87 41.69
N LEU A 112 0.77 27.12 41.48
CA LEU A 112 1.26 26.79 40.13
C LEU A 112 0.20 26.00 39.32
N ALA A 113 -0.44 25.00 39.91
CA ALA A 113 -1.52 24.29 39.23
C ALA A 113 -2.77 25.14 39.01
N ALA A 114 -3.14 25.99 39.98
CA ALA A 114 -4.36 26.80 39.89
C ALA A 114 -4.22 28.01 38.94
N THR A 115 -3.00 28.49 38.69
CA THR A 115 -2.69 29.61 37.78
C THR A 115 -2.20 29.15 36.40
N GLU A 116 -2.53 27.91 36.03
CA GLU A 116 -2.21 27.26 34.78
C GLU A 116 -3.49 26.67 34.16
N LYS A 117 -3.61 26.75 32.84
CA LYS A 117 -4.75 26.21 32.09
C LYS A 117 -4.38 24.92 31.36
N ASP A 118 -4.99 23.83 31.80
CA ASP A 118 -5.15 22.59 31.02
C ASP A 118 -6.61 22.16 31.18
N ASP A 119 -7.31 21.99 30.05
CA ASP A 119 -8.72 21.60 30.03
C ASP A 119 -8.91 20.09 30.24
N ASN A 120 -7.83 19.30 30.26
CA ASN A 120 -7.85 17.83 30.37
C ASN A 120 -7.50 17.30 31.77
N GLN A 121 -6.91 18.13 32.64
CA GLN A 121 -6.38 17.70 33.94
C GLN A 121 -6.87 18.57 35.10
N SER A 122 -7.30 17.92 36.19
CA SER A 122 -7.78 18.64 37.36
C SER A 122 -6.64 19.41 38.05
N ILE A 123 -7.00 20.46 38.79
CA ILE A 123 -6.03 21.24 39.58
C ILE A 123 -5.28 20.33 40.58
N ARG A 124 -5.93 19.28 41.10
CA ARG A 124 -5.30 18.31 42.01
C ARG A 124 -4.20 17.49 41.32
N ASP A 125 -4.47 17.03 40.09
CA ASP A 125 -3.52 16.19 39.35
C ASP A 125 -2.30 17.01 38.91
N ARG A 126 -2.55 18.25 38.47
CA ARG A 126 -1.48 19.21 38.11
C ARG A 126 -0.70 19.69 39.32
N ALA A 127 -1.35 19.86 40.48
CA ALA A 127 -0.62 20.14 41.73
C ALA A 127 0.29 18.97 42.10
N LYS A 128 -0.16 17.72 41.94
CA LYS A 128 0.70 16.54 42.14
C LYS A 128 1.90 16.53 41.18
N GLN A 129 1.70 16.88 39.90
CA GLN A 129 2.78 16.99 38.92
C GLN A 129 3.81 18.06 39.33
N TRP A 130 3.36 19.22 39.80
CA TRP A 130 4.23 20.26 40.34
C TRP A 130 4.96 19.78 41.62
N SER A 131 4.30 19.10 42.56
CA SER A 131 4.94 18.51 43.75
C SER A 131 6.08 17.54 43.38
N LEU A 132 5.84 16.63 42.43
CA LEU A 132 6.84 15.67 41.96
C LEU A 132 8.03 16.37 41.27
N LEU A 133 7.75 17.39 40.46
CA LEU A 133 8.78 18.18 39.78
C LEU A 133 9.67 18.94 40.78
N LEU A 134 9.05 19.65 41.72
CA LEU A 134 9.69 20.43 42.78
C LEU A 134 10.41 19.53 43.81
N GLY A 135 10.05 18.25 43.89
CA GLY A 135 10.66 17.28 44.80
C GLY A 135 10.00 17.16 46.16
N LEU A 136 8.79 17.72 46.32
CA LEU A 136 7.94 17.59 47.50
C LEU A 136 7.33 16.18 47.64
N GLU A 137 7.16 15.47 46.52
CA GLU A 137 6.72 14.07 46.48
C GLU A 137 7.79 13.18 45.85
N GLU A 138 7.97 11.96 46.37
CA GLU A 138 8.85 10.98 45.75
C GLU A 138 8.28 10.49 44.42
N MET A 139 9.02 10.68 43.32
CA MET A 139 8.69 10.05 42.04
C MET A 139 8.79 8.52 42.14
N GLY A 140 7.73 7.83 41.71
CA GLY A 140 7.73 6.39 41.55
C GLY A 140 8.75 5.94 40.51
N MET A 141 9.14 4.66 40.54
CA MET A 141 10.09 4.11 39.55
C MET A 141 9.62 4.27 38.10
N PHE A 142 8.31 4.26 37.86
CA PHE A 142 7.73 4.48 36.53
C PHE A 142 7.81 5.96 36.09
N ASP A 143 7.54 6.90 36.99
CA ASP A 143 7.64 8.34 36.72
C ASP A 143 9.09 8.76 36.41
N LYS A 144 10.05 8.17 37.15
CA LYS A 144 11.50 8.31 36.91
C LYS A 144 11.93 7.77 35.54
N MET A 145 11.22 6.79 34.97
CA MET A 145 11.49 6.26 33.63
C MET A 145 10.86 7.12 32.52
N MET A 146 9.70 7.74 32.77
CA MET A 146 8.98 8.53 31.77
C MET A 146 9.44 10.00 31.66
N ASN A 147 9.84 10.64 32.75
CA ASN A 147 10.22 12.07 32.77
C ASN A 147 11.65 12.35 32.29
N LEU A 148 12.00 11.86 31.08
CA LEU A 148 13.31 12.04 30.45
C LEU A 148 13.53 13.43 29.78
N ASN A 149 12.97 14.48 30.38
CA ASN A 149 13.42 15.86 30.15
C ASN A 149 14.16 16.33 31.41
N SER A 150 15.48 16.12 31.43
CA SER A 150 16.39 16.60 32.50
C SER A 150 16.31 18.12 32.74
N ASP A 151 15.72 18.86 31.79
CA ASP A 151 15.62 20.31 31.85
C ASP A 151 14.80 20.84 33.03
N ALA A 152 13.72 20.15 33.40
CA ALA A 152 12.73 20.69 34.33
C ALA A 152 13.14 20.56 35.81
N PHE A 153 13.96 19.55 36.17
CA PHE A 153 14.44 19.35 37.55
C PHE A 153 15.30 20.50 38.10
N ASN A 154 15.82 21.36 37.23
CA ASN A 154 16.62 22.52 37.63
C ASN A 154 15.74 23.63 38.25
N LEU A 155 14.43 23.60 38.03
CA LEU A 155 13.44 24.51 38.62
C LEU A 155 13.21 24.30 40.13
N ARG A 156 13.91 23.34 40.76
CA ARG A 156 13.89 23.12 42.22
C ARG A 156 14.63 24.19 43.01
N GLU A 157 15.65 24.80 42.41
CA GLU A 157 16.52 25.82 43.00
C GLU A 157 16.60 27.06 42.09
N PRO A 158 15.49 27.81 41.92
CA PRO A 158 15.51 29.08 41.22
C PRO A 158 16.26 30.13 42.06
N ALA A 159 17.37 30.62 41.51
CA ALA A 159 18.24 31.63 42.14
C ALA A 159 17.88 33.07 41.75
N GLY A 160 17.19 33.29 40.62
CA GLY A 160 16.76 34.61 40.18
C GLY A 160 15.83 34.61 38.97
N PHE A 161 15.19 35.76 38.72
CA PHE A 161 14.19 35.96 37.68
C PHE A 161 14.38 37.29 36.95
N GLU A 162 14.14 37.29 35.64
CA GLU A 162 14.24 38.46 34.79
C GLU A 162 13.16 38.38 33.70
N VAL A 163 12.37 39.45 33.53
CA VAL A 163 11.44 39.58 32.40
C VAL A 163 12.17 40.29 31.27
N LEU A 164 12.18 39.70 30.09
CA LEU A 164 12.85 40.21 28.90
C LEU A 164 11.90 40.98 27.98
N SER A 165 10.65 40.51 27.83
CA SER A 165 9.57 41.21 27.10
C SER A 165 8.18 40.80 27.63
N ALA A 166 7.17 41.64 27.42
CA ALA A 166 5.82 41.45 27.95
C ALA A 166 4.74 42.00 26.99
N ASP A 167 4.66 41.43 25.79
CA ASP A 167 3.82 41.91 24.69
C ASP A 167 2.43 41.23 24.63
N GLY A 168 1.42 41.95 25.12
CA GLY A 168 0.00 41.64 24.93
C GLY A 168 -0.51 40.42 25.72
N GLU A 169 -0.29 39.22 25.18
CA GLU A 169 -0.58 37.93 25.83
C GLU A 169 0.69 37.11 26.11
N TRP A 170 1.86 37.54 25.62
CA TRP A 170 3.12 36.81 25.73
C TRP A 170 4.04 37.46 26.76
N VAL A 171 4.75 36.63 27.52
CA VAL A 171 5.87 37.06 28.38
C VAL A 171 7.08 36.25 28.00
N GLU A 172 8.18 36.94 27.70
CA GLU A 172 9.50 36.33 27.58
C GLU A 172 10.27 36.59 28.87
N PHE A 173 10.81 35.54 29.45
CA PHE A 173 11.46 35.59 30.75
C PHE A 173 12.62 34.61 30.85
N LYS A 174 13.42 34.83 31.89
CA LYS A 174 14.65 34.11 32.17
C LYS A 174 14.66 33.73 33.65
N ILE A 175 14.73 32.43 33.92
CA ILE A 175 14.90 31.85 35.25
C ILE A 175 16.36 31.40 35.37
N VAL A 176 17.09 31.97 36.32
CA VAL A 176 18.43 31.50 36.68
C VAL A 176 18.28 30.40 37.72
N CYS A 177 18.79 29.20 37.44
CA CYS A 177 18.84 28.07 38.35
C CYS A 177 20.30 27.83 38.79
N SER A 178 20.52 27.09 39.87
CA SER A 178 21.87 26.77 40.38
C SER A 178 22.82 26.13 39.36
N SER A 179 22.30 25.37 38.39
CA SER A 179 23.07 24.67 37.35
C SER A 179 23.13 25.37 35.98
N LYS A 180 22.18 26.26 35.67
CA LYS A 180 21.96 26.81 34.32
C LYS A 180 20.94 27.95 34.30
N THR A 181 20.87 28.65 33.18
CA THR A 181 19.76 29.56 32.85
C THR A 181 18.71 28.85 31.98
N LEU A 182 17.43 29.10 32.24
CA LEU A 182 16.29 28.78 31.38
C LEU A 182 15.71 30.08 30.82
N THR A 183 15.65 30.21 29.50
CA THR A 183 14.91 31.29 28.83
C THR A 183 13.68 30.69 28.17
N GLU A 184 12.52 31.29 28.40
CA GLU A 184 11.24 30.83 27.83
C GLU A 184 10.39 32.03 27.39
N LYS A 185 9.52 31.80 26.40
CA LYS A 185 8.53 32.77 25.95
C LYS A 185 7.18 32.08 25.85
N SER A 186 6.27 32.53 26.69
CA SER A 186 5.12 31.73 27.13
C SER A 186 3.85 32.58 27.07
N ARG A 187 2.74 31.98 26.64
CA ARG A 187 1.47 32.69 26.50
C ARG A 187 0.63 32.61 27.76
N PHE A 188 -0.07 33.70 28.05
CA PHE A 188 -1.01 33.82 29.14
C PHE A 188 -2.39 34.15 28.60
N VAL A 189 -3.42 33.55 29.20
CA VAL A 189 -4.82 33.74 28.83
C VAL A 189 -5.59 34.38 29.98
N LYS A 190 -6.60 35.19 29.66
CA LYS A 190 -7.40 35.89 30.67
C LYS A 190 -8.25 34.89 31.46
N ASP A 191 -8.21 35.00 32.79
CA ASP A 191 -9.01 34.18 33.69
C ASP A 191 -9.93 35.03 34.60
N ARG A 192 -11.09 34.47 34.93
CA ARG A 192 -12.09 35.11 35.78
C ARG A 192 -11.66 35.23 37.24
N LYS A 193 -10.93 34.24 37.79
CA LYS A 193 -10.50 34.20 39.20
C LYS A 193 -9.16 34.89 39.44
N TYR A 194 -8.18 34.67 38.57
CA TYR A 194 -6.80 35.14 38.73
C TYR A 194 -6.45 36.34 37.84
N GLY A 195 -7.33 36.76 36.92
CA GLY A 195 -7.06 37.85 35.97
C GLY A 195 -6.35 37.34 34.71
N TRP A 196 -5.21 36.69 34.90
CA TRP A 196 -4.46 35.96 33.88
C TRP A 196 -3.98 34.61 34.44
N VAL A 197 -3.74 33.63 33.57
CA VAL A 197 -3.14 32.32 33.89
C VAL A 197 -2.24 31.86 32.73
N TYR A 198 -1.25 31.02 33.01
CA TYR A 198 -0.40 30.41 31.98
C TYR A 198 -1.22 29.50 31.06
N GLY A 199 -1.09 29.65 29.75
CA GLY A 199 -1.93 29.00 28.73
C GLY A 199 -1.39 27.69 28.15
N GLY A 200 -0.22 27.21 28.58
CA GLY A 200 0.41 25.98 28.05
C GLY A 200 1.16 26.13 26.72
N GLU A 201 0.96 27.23 25.99
CA GLU A 201 1.65 27.53 24.73
C GLU A 201 3.00 28.23 24.99
N THR A 202 4.11 27.72 24.39
CA THR A 202 5.43 28.37 24.46
C THR A 202 6.15 28.33 23.11
N GLU A 203 6.74 29.45 22.69
CA GLU A 203 7.30 29.61 21.34
C GLU A 203 8.50 28.68 21.09
N TYR A 204 9.35 28.49 22.10
CA TYR A 204 10.51 27.60 22.01
C TYR A 204 10.16 26.11 22.02
N SER A 205 9.03 25.69 22.62
CA SER A 205 8.61 24.29 22.55
C SER A 205 8.21 23.92 21.12
N GLU A 206 7.47 24.78 20.42
CA GLU A 206 7.15 24.61 19.00
C GLU A 206 8.40 24.49 18.14
N ALA A 207 9.38 25.40 18.32
CA ALA A 207 10.66 25.32 17.60
C ALA A 207 11.41 24.00 17.90
N ARG A 208 11.49 23.58 19.18
CA ARG A 208 12.15 22.35 19.63
C ARG A 208 11.43 21.08 19.14
N ILE A 209 10.10 21.10 19.04
CA ILE A 209 9.26 20.02 18.49
C ILE A 209 9.45 19.92 16.98
N ARG A 210 9.39 21.04 16.25
CA ARG A 210 9.64 21.10 14.79
C ARG A 210 11.05 20.57 14.47
N ALA A 211 12.07 20.98 15.25
CA ALA A 211 13.44 20.49 15.10
C ALA A 211 13.58 18.98 15.40
N LYS A 212 13.02 18.48 16.52
CA LYS A 212 13.01 17.04 16.84
C LYS A 212 12.35 16.23 15.72
N LYS A 213 11.19 16.67 15.22
CA LYS A 213 10.48 16.01 14.12
C LYS A 213 11.30 15.99 12.83
N GLN A 214 11.94 17.09 12.44
CA GLN A 214 12.84 17.13 11.29
C GLN A 214 14.05 16.20 11.45
N GLN A 215 14.59 16.06 12.67
CA GLN A 215 15.67 15.12 12.99
C GLN A 215 15.20 13.67 12.87
N GLU A 216 14.00 13.35 13.37
CA GLU A 216 13.37 12.02 13.32
C GLU A 216 13.04 11.62 11.87
N GLU A 217 12.36 12.47 11.10
CA GLU A 217 12.14 12.27 9.66
C GLU A 217 13.44 12.08 8.87
N SER A 218 14.55 12.69 9.33
CA SER A 218 15.87 12.51 8.71
C SER A 218 16.53 11.19 9.09
N ARG A 219 16.33 10.70 10.33
CA ARG A 219 16.74 9.35 10.76
C ARG A 219 15.96 8.27 10.01
N ASP A 220 14.66 8.43 9.83
CA ASP A 220 13.82 7.47 9.08
C ASP A 220 14.21 7.43 7.60
N ARG A 221 14.48 8.59 6.99
CA ARG A 221 15.02 8.67 5.62
C ARG A 221 16.41 8.02 5.50
N ALA A 222 17.24 8.05 6.54
CA ALA A 222 18.53 7.36 6.57
C ALA A 222 18.37 5.83 6.75
N MET A 223 17.51 5.39 7.68
CA MET A 223 17.14 3.99 7.91
C MET A 223 16.62 3.35 6.62
N LYS A 224 15.61 3.94 5.99
CA LYS A 224 15.03 3.43 4.74
C LYS A 224 16.04 3.38 3.60
N ARG A 225 16.92 4.38 3.46
CA ARG A 225 18.02 4.35 2.48
C ARG A 225 18.98 3.20 2.73
N ARG A 226 19.27 2.88 4.01
CA ARG A 226 20.10 1.73 4.39
C ARG A 226 19.40 0.41 4.04
N GLU A 227 18.14 0.24 4.41
CA GLU A 227 17.34 -0.95 4.04
C GLU A 227 17.29 -1.16 2.51
N GLU A 228 17.06 -0.09 1.74
CA GLU A 228 17.08 -0.14 0.28
C GLU A 228 18.45 -0.54 -0.27
N MET A 229 19.56 -0.13 0.35
CA MET A 229 20.90 -0.56 -0.05
C MET A 229 21.18 -2.02 0.32
N GLU A 230 20.82 -2.45 1.53
CA GLU A 230 20.97 -3.84 1.96
C GLU A 230 20.09 -4.79 1.11
N GLN A 231 18.89 -4.36 0.72
CA GLN A 231 18.03 -5.10 -0.22
C GLN A 231 18.65 -5.16 -1.63
N LYS A 232 19.20 -4.05 -2.15
CA LYS A 232 19.90 -4.04 -3.45
C LYS A 232 21.15 -4.94 -3.42
N GLN A 233 21.91 -4.97 -2.33
CA GLN A 233 23.05 -5.87 -2.15
C GLN A 233 22.61 -7.34 -2.06
N ARG A 234 21.52 -7.66 -1.34
CA ARG A 234 20.95 -9.01 -1.31
C ARG A 234 20.53 -9.45 -2.72
N GLN A 235 19.79 -8.62 -3.45
CA GLN A 235 19.39 -8.92 -4.84
C GLN A 235 20.60 -9.10 -5.77
N ALA A 236 21.68 -8.33 -5.60
CA ALA A 236 22.91 -8.51 -6.37
C ALA A 236 23.61 -9.83 -6.07
N ARG A 237 23.67 -10.25 -4.79
CA ARG A 237 24.21 -11.57 -4.38
C ARG A 237 23.34 -12.72 -4.86
N GLU A 238 22.01 -12.56 -4.83
CA GLU A 238 21.06 -13.53 -5.36
C GLU A 238 21.19 -13.66 -6.88
N ARG A 239 21.35 -12.54 -7.62
CA ARG A 239 21.67 -12.57 -9.06
C ARG A 239 23.01 -13.22 -9.36
N GLY A 240 24.09 -12.88 -8.66
CA GLY A 240 25.38 -13.55 -8.87
C GLY A 240 25.31 -15.07 -8.64
N ARG A 241 24.51 -15.52 -7.66
CA ARG A 241 24.24 -16.95 -7.46
C ARG A 241 23.38 -17.56 -8.57
N THR A 242 22.29 -16.91 -8.99
CA THR A 242 21.44 -17.44 -10.05
C THR A 242 22.09 -17.34 -11.43
N GLU A 243 22.95 -16.36 -11.70
CA GLU A 243 23.74 -16.26 -12.94
C GLU A 243 24.81 -17.37 -13.01
N ALA A 244 25.44 -17.72 -11.88
CA ALA A 244 26.31 -18.91 -11.81
C ALA A 244 25.51 -20.22 -11.98
N GLN A 245 24.43 -20.40 -11.21
CA GLN A 245 23.59 -21.61 -11.27
C GLN A 245 22.88 -21.77 -12.61
N VAL A 246 22.41 -20.68 -13.23
CA VAL A 246 21.86 -20.69 -14.60
C VAL A 246 22.98 -20.85 -15.62
N GLY A 247 24.18 -20.33 -15.41
CA GLY A 247 25.33 -20.60 -16.27
C GLY A 247 25.66 -22.10 -16.33
N ASP A 248 25.72 -22.77 -15.19
CA ASP A 248 26.00 -24.21 -15.13
C ASP A 248 24.80 -25.07 -15.53
N PHE A 249 23.57 -24.64 -15.21
CA PHE A 249 22.35 -25.29 -15.70
C PHE A 249 22.17 -25.11 -17.22
N VAL A 250 22.56 -23.97 -17.80
CA VAL A 250 22.55 -23.75 -19.26
C VAL A 250 23.63 -24.58 -19.92
N LYS A 251 24.87 -24.65 -19.39
CA LYS A 251 25.88 -25.61 -19.91
C LYS A 251 25.38 -27.05 -19.85
N HIS A 252 24.76 -27.46 -18.75
CA HIS A 252 24.19 -28.79 -18.60
C HIS A 252 23.03 -29.03 -19.58
N CYS A 253 22.10 -28.07 -19.71
CA CYS A 253 20.99 -28.14 -20.64
C CYS A 253 21.42 -27.99 -22.09
N GLU A 254 22.53 -27.33 -22.43
CA GLU A 254 23.10 -27.30 -23.78
C GLU A 254 23.84 -28.61 -24.08
N ALA A 255 24.56 -29.21 -23.13
CA ALA A 255 25.09 -30.56 -23.28
C ALA A 255 23.96 -31.58 -23.48
N GLN A 256 22.94 -31.57 -22.62
CA GLN A 256 21.75 -32.43 -22.74
C GLN A 256 20.94 -32.12 -24.00
N LYS A 257 20.78 -30.86 -24.39
CA LYS A 257 20.12 -30.46 -25.64
C LYS A 257 20.93 -30.85 -26.86
N ASN A 258 22.26 -30.84 -26.83
CA ASN A 258 23.08 -31.27 -27.95
C ASN A 258 23.08 -32.80 -28.09
N ILE A 259 23.14 -33.53 -26.98
CA ILE A 259 22.93 -35.00 -26.96
C ILE A 259 21.51 -35.34 -27.45
N ALA A 260 20.49 -34.65 -26.93
CA ALA A 260 19.10 -34.87 -27.33
C ALA A 260 18.80 -34.36 -28.74
N MET A 261 19.44 -33.30 -29.23
CA MET A 261 19.31 -32.82 -30.62
C MET A 261 20.00 -33.77 -31.57
N VAL A 262 21.21 -34.26 -31.29
CA VAL A 262 21.87 -35.24 -32.17
C VAL A 262 21.08 -36.55 -32.20
N SER A 263 20.59 -37.02 -31.04
CA SER A 263 19.70 -38.17 -30.94
C SER A 263 18.37 -37.94 -31.67
N TRP A 264 17.69 -36.81 -31.43
CA TRP A 264 16.38 -36.51 -31.99
C TRP A 264 16.46 -36.11 -33.47
N GLN A 265 17.48 -35.41 -33.94
CA GLN A 265 17.69 -35.14 -35.37
C GLN A 265 18.01 -36.42 -36.13
N LYS A 266 18.78 -37.35 -35.53
CA LYS A 266 18.98 -38.68 -36.11
C LYS A 266 17.65 -39.43 -36.20
N THR A 267 16.97 -39.63 -35.06
CA THR A 267 15.68 -40.35 -35.00
C THR A 267 14.57 -39.66 -35.82
N PHE A 268 14.57 -38.33 -35.93
CA PHE A 268 13.59 -37.55 -36.70
C PHE A 268 13.94 -37.46 -38.18
N SER A 269 15.21 -37.57 -38.61
CA SER A 269 15.51 -37.84 -40.02
C SER A 269 15.06 -39.26 -40.35
N GLU A 270 15.49 -40.26 -39.58
CA GLU A 270 15.11 -41.67 -39.75
C GLU A 270 13.58 -41.86 -39.80
N LEU A 271 12.80 -41.13 -38.99
CA LEU A 271 11.34 -41.09 -39.07
C LEU A 271 10.80 -40.19 -40.20
N SER A 272 11.33 -38.99 -40.43
CA SER A 272 10.87 -38.11 -41.51
C SER A 272 11.07 -38.73 -42.89
N ASP A 273 12.14 -39.48 -43.08
CA ASP A 273 12.46 -40.16 -44.34
C ASP A 273 11.61 -41.42 -44.54
N GLN A 274 10.90 -41.88 -43.49
CA GLN A 274 9.91 -42.96 -43.51
C GLN A 274 8.45 -42.46 -43.49
N MET A 275 8.19 -41.27 -42.94
CA MET A 275 6.86 -40.64 -42.86
C MET A 275 6.42 -40.10 -44.22
N THR A 276 5.27 -40.58 -44.69
CA THR A 276 4.64 -40.09 -45.91
C THR A 276 4.19 -38.63 -45.76
N ALA A 277 3.84 -38.00 -46.89
CA ALA A 277 3.24 -36.67 -46.88
C ALA A 277 1.89 -36.63 -46.14
N GLU A 278 1.21 -37.78 -45.97
CA GLU A 278 -0.06 -37.87 -45.27
C GLU A 278 0.11 -38.01 -43.75
N ASP A 279 1.20 -38.66 -43.28
CA ASP A 279 1.54 -38.72 -41.85
C ASP A 279 1.89 -37.33 -41.29
N LYS A 280 2.61 -36.53 -42.09
CA LYS A 280 2.95 -35.13 -41.77
C LYS A 280 1.72 -34.21 -41.80
N LYS A 281 0.62 -34.60 -42.45
CA LYS A 281 -0.71 -33.97 -42.27
C LYS A 281 -1.39 -34.47 -40.99
N GLN A 282 -1.38 -35.79 -40.74
CA GLN A 282 -2.02 -36.42 -39.57
C GLN A 282 -1.53 -35.82 -38.25
N GLU A 283 -0.23 -35.59 -38.08
CA GLU A 283 0.33 -34.98 -36.86
C GLU A 283 -0.25 -33.58 -36.59
N VAL A 284 -0.28 -32.72 -37.63
CA VAL A 284 -0.88 -31.37 -37.56
C VAL A 284 -2.39 -31.45 -37.30
N LEU A 285 -3.07 -32.44 -37.87
CA LEU A 285 -4.50 -32.69 -37.68
C LEU A 285 -4.80 -33.13 -36.24
N LEU A 286 -3.99 -34.01 -35.67
CA LEU A 286 -4.12 -34.53 -34.29
C LEU A 286 -3.87 -33.43 -33.25
N GLY A 287 -2.87 -32.56 -33.45
CA GLY A 287 -2.64 -31.40 -32.59
C GLY A 287 -3.85 -30.45 -32.55
N ALA A 288 -4.44 -30.15 -33.70
CA ALA A 288 -5.64 -29.32 -33.81
C ALA A 288 -6.89 -30.02 -33.22
N GLN A 289 -7.11 -31.29 -33.53
CA GLN A 289 -8.23 -32.08 -33.01
C GLN A 289 -8.17 -32.26 -31.49
N GLY A 290 -6.97 -32.44 -30.92
CA GLY A 290 -6.76 -32.47 -29.47
C GLY A 290 -7.19 -31.17 -28.79
N GLN A 291 -6.79 -30.01 -29.32
CA GLN A 291 -7.24 -28.71 -28.80
C GLN A 291 -8.76 -28.51 -28.98
N MET A 292 -9.35 -28.94 -30.10
CA MET A 292 -10.81 -28.89 -30.30
C MET A 292 -11.60 -29.86 -29.40
N ALA A 293 -11.04 -31.01 -29.03
CA ALA A 293 -11.65 -31.91 -28.05
C ALA A 293 -11.67 -31.28 -26.64
N LEU A 294 -10.58 -30.59 -26.27
CA LEU A 294 -10.48 -29.83 -25.03
C LEU A 294 -11.44 -28.63 -25.00
N GLN A 295 -11.65 -27.93 -26.12
CA GLN A 295 -12.71 -26.91 -26.26
C GLN A 295 -14.13 -27.46 -26.01
N LYS A 296 -14.43 -28.72 -26.36
CA LYS A 296 -15.76 -29.32 -26.11
C LYS A 296 -16.01 -29.60 -24.62
N LEU A 297 -14.95 -29.96 -23.89
CA LEU A 297 -14.99 -30.15 -22.43
C LEU A 297 -15.00 -28.82 -21.67
N PHE A 298 -14.39 -27.76 -22.23
CA PHE A 298 -14.25 -26.46 -21.58
C PHE A 298 -15.19 -25.40 -22.15
N ARG A 299 -16.22 -25.03 -21.37
CA ARG A 299 -17.10 -23.88 -21.66
C ARG A 299 -16.69 -22.66 -20.83
N PRO A 300 -15.75 -21.80 -21.28
CA PRO A 300 -15.49 -20.53 -20.61
C PRO A 300 -16.74 -19.63 -20.67
N PRO A 301 -16.89 -18.68 -19.72
CA PRO A 301 -18.00 -17.74 -19.76
C PRO A 301 -17.92 -16.86 -21.01
N THR A 302 -18.93 -16.96 -21.86
CA THR A 302 -19.00 -16.23 -23.12
C THR A 302 -19.17 -14.73 -22.91
N LEU A 303 -18.22 -13.93 -23.41
CA LEU A 303 -18.26 -12.48 -23.50
C LEU A 303 -19.29 -12.01 -24.54
N HIS A 304 -19.39 -12.74 -25.65
CA HIS A 304 -20.19 -12.31 -26.79
C HIS A 304 -20.68 -13.49 -27.62
N THR A 305 -21.77 -13.31 -28.37
CA THR A 305 -22.34 -14.35 -29.24
C THR A 305 -21.32 -14.87 -30.26
N MET A 306 -20.53 -13.97 -30.85
CA MET A 306 -19.42 -14.29 -31.77
C MET A 306 -18.11 -14.67 -31.04
N GLY A 307 -18.06 -14.54 -29.72
CA GLY A 307 -16.85 -14.70 -28.89
C GLY A 307 -15.74 -13.65 -29.10
N TYR A 308 -15.94 -12.68 -30.00
CA TYR A 308 -15.05 -11.53 -30.19
C TYR A 308 -15.84 -10.23 -30.45
N VAL A 309 -15.21 -9.09 -30.23
CA VAL A 309 -15.77 -7.74 -30.43
C VAL A 309 -14.67 -6.71 -30.69
N ARG A 310 -14.90 -5.82 -31.68
CA ARG A 310 -14.06 -4.64 -31.94
C ARG A 310 -14.49 -3.53 -30.98
N ALA A 311 -13.68 -3.23 -29.97
CA ALA A 311 -14.01 -2.30 -28.90
C ALA A 311 -13.58 -0.84 -29.19
N GLY A 312 -13.57 -0.44 -30.46
CA GLY A 312 -13.17 0.89 -30.91
C GLY A 312 -11.66 1.08 -30.92
N HIS A 313 -11.18 2.15 -30.27
CA HIS A 313 -9.78 2.54 -30.23
C HIS A 313 -9.19 2.40 -28.82
N VAL A 314 -7.88 2.15 -28.77
CA VAL A 314 -7.08 2.18 -27.53
C VAL A 314 -7.08 3.62 -26.99
N PRO A 315 -7.31 3.84 -25.68
CA PRO A 315 -7.14 5.15 -25.06
C PRO A 315 -5.77 5.76 -25.38
N LYS A 316 -5.74 7.05 -25.74
CA LYS A 316 -4.54 7.73 -26.29
C LYS A 316 -3.35 7.62 -25.33
N GLU A 317 -3.65 7.69 -24.04
CA GLU A 317 -2.73 7.62 -22.91
C GLU A 317 -2.03 6.26 -22.86
N ILE A 318 -2.79 5.17 -23.04
CA ILE A 318 -2.23 3.81 -23.10
C ILE A 318 -1.40 3.62 -24.36
N ARG A 319 -1.89 4.09 -25.52
CA ARG A 319 -1.13 3.97 -26.78
C ARG A 319 0.19 4.72 -26.72
N GLN A 320 0.19 5.96 -26.22
CA GLN A 320 1.38 6.78 -26.06
C GLN A 320 2.35 6.14 -25.05
N LEU A 321 1.87 5.69 -23.90
CA LEU A 321 2.67 5.00 -22.88
C LEU A 321 3.38 3.76 -23.44
N LEU A 322 2.65 2.91 -24.19
CA LEU A 322 3.20 1.69 -24.79
C LEU A 322 4.21 2.00 -25.91
N LEU A 323 3.96 3.02 -26.75
CA LEU A 323 4.91 3.47 -27.78
C LEU A 323 6.18 4.07 -27.15
N SER A 324 6.07 4.85 -26.07
CA SER A 324 7.23 5.36 -25.34
C SER A 324 8.09 4.25 -24.74
N HIS A 325 7.48 3.18 -24.22
CA HIS A 325 8.22 2.00 -23.75
C HIS A 325 8.87 1.22 -24.89
N LEU A 326 8.12 0.99 -25.98
CA LEU A 326 8.62 0.33 -27.19
C LEU A 326 9.88 1.06 -27.70
N ASN A 327 9.81 2.38 -27.91
CA ASN A 327 10.93 3.14 -28.44
C ASN A 327 12.12 3.22 -27.47
N LYS A 328 11.87 3.31 -26.15
CA LYS A 328 12.92 3.32 -25.13
C LYS A 328 13.60 1.95 -24.93
N HIS A 329 12.93 0.85 -25.31
CA HIS A 329 13.37 -0.50 -24.95
C HIS A 329 13.38 -1.53 -26.10
N ARG A 330 13.14 -1.15 -27.38
CA ARG A 330 13.11 -2.06 -28.56
C ARG A 330 14.34 -2.96 -28.64
N SER A 331 15.52 -2.43 -28.32
CA SER A 331 16.81 -3.13 -28.27
C SER A 331 16.96 -4.16 -27.14
N ARG A 332 16.02 -4.21 -26.18
CA ARG A 332 15.90 -5.20 -25.11
C ARG A 332 14.84 -6.27 -25.40
N SER A 333 14.28 -6.28 -26.61
CA SER A 333 13.41 -7.37 -27.05
C SER A 333 14.24 -8.62 -27.32
N PHE A 334 13.72 -9.78 -26.96
CA PHE A 334 14.38 -11.08 -27.11
C PHE A 334 13.53 -12.00 -27.98
N VAL A 335 14.16 -12.89 -28.75
CA VAL A 335 13.43 -13.91 -29.52
C VAL A 335 12.67 -14.80 -28.53
N GLU A 336 11.35 -14.85 -28.66
CA GLU A 336 10.53 -15.64 -27.74
C GLU A 336 10.85 -17.14 -27.98
N ALA A 337 11.29 -17.84 -26.93
CA ALA A 337 11.79 -19.19 -27.06
C ALA A 337 10.71 -20.13 -27.62
N PHE A 338 11.04 -20.88 -28.68
CA PHE A 338 10.09 -21.77 -29.34
C PHE A 338 9.59 -22.84 -28.36
N ASN A 339 8.36 -22.67 -27.89
CA ASN A 339 7.69 -23.64 -27.03
C ASN A 339 6.90 -24.61 -27.94
N PRO A 340 7.33 -25.86 -28.13
CA PRO A 340 6.67 -26.79 -29.05
C PRO A 340 5.22 -27.13 -28.65
N LEU A 341 4.85 -27.01 -27.37
CA LEU A 341 3.46 -27.22 -26.91
C LEU A 341 2.55 -26.01 -27.21
N LEU A 342 3.14 -24.85 -27.48
CA LEU A 342 2.49 -23.63 -27.98
C LEU A 342 3.15 -23.23 -29.32
N GLY A 343 3.46 -24.22 -30.18
CA GLY A 343 4.45 -24.21 -31.26
C GLY A 343 4.19 -23.30 -32.47
N ASN A 344 3.61 -22.14 -32.23
CA ASN A 344 2.86 -21.38 -33.22
C ASN A 344 3.63 -20.21 -33.83
N GLN A 345 4.74 -19.78 -33.23
CA GLN A 345 5.44 -18.53 -33.60
C GLN A 345 6.86 -18.76 -34.12
N ARG A 346 7.19 -18.06 -35.22
CA ARG A 346 8.54 -17.90 -35.76
C ARG A 346 8.82 -16.41 -35.96
N LYS A 347 10.08 -15.97 -35.81
CA LYS A 347 10.52 -14.57 -35.89
C LYS A 347 9.64 -13.57 -35.09
N ALA A 348 9.22 -13.99 -33.89
CA ALA A 348 8.56 -13.11 -32.92
C ALA A 348 9.55 -12.75 -31.80
N LYS A 349 9.68 -11.45 -31.50
CA LYS A 349 10.45 -10.93 -30.38
C LYS A 349 9.51 -10.44 -29.29
N ALA A 350 9.65 -10.98 -28.08
CA ALA A 350 8.96 -10.50 -26.90
C ALA A 350 9.70 -9.29 -26.30
N LEU A 351 8.95 -8.29 -25.85
CA LEU A 351 9.47 -7.18 -25.06
C LEU A 351 8.72 -7.12 -23.72
N PRO A 352 9.40 -7.30 -22.56
CA PRO A 352 8.74 -7.27 -21.27
C PRO A 352 8.28 -5.85 -20.94
N LEU A 353 7.09 -5.73 -20.35
CA LEU A 353 6.59 -4.48 -19.77
C LEU A 353 7.28 -4.19 -18.44
N LEU A 354 7.33 -2.92 -18.04
CA LEU A 354 7.84 -2.55 -16.72
C LEU A 354 7.01 -3.23 -15.60
N PRO A 355 7.64 -3.70 -14.50
CA PRO A 355 6.94 -4.40 -13.42
C PRO A 355 5.75 -3.61 -12.86
N GLU A 356 5.85 -2.29 -12.81
CA GLU A 356 4.80 -1.40 -12.33
C GLU A 356 3.56 -1.37 -13.22
N TRP A 357 3.74 -1.61 -14.52
CA TRP A 357 2.65 -1.70 -15.49
C TRP A 357 2.04 -3.10 -15.52
N ALA A 358 2.81 -4.11 -15.11
CA ALA A 358 2.37 -5.49 -14.92
C ALA A 358 1.63 -5.72 -13.58
N LYS A 359 1.87 -4.90 -12.54
CA LYS A 359 1.10 -4.91 -11.28
C LYS A 359 -0.42 -4.84 -11.53
N LYS A 360 -1.18 -5.76 -10.93
CA LYS A 360 -2.65 -5.72 -10.87
C LYS A 360 -3.10 -4.40 -10.23
N GLY A 361 -4.16 -3.78 -10.76
CA GLY A 361 -4.60 -2.45 -10.35
C GLY A 361 -3.71 -1.30 -10.82
N GLY A 362 -2.69 -1.56 -11.65
CA GLY A 362 -1.87 -0.52 -12.29
C GLY A 362 -2.61 0.25 -13.39
N PHE A 363 -1.99 1.33 -13.88
CA PHE A 363 -2.59 2.28 -14.83
C PHE A 363 -3.29 1.63 -16.05
N ILE A 364 -2.61 0.71 -16.74
CA ILE A 364 -3.15 0.01 -17.92
C ILE A 364 -4.36 -0.87 -17.56
N ASP A 365 -4.35 -1.52 -16.39
CA ASP A 365 -5.46 -2.37 -15.91
C ASP A 365 -6.70 -1.51 -15.61
N ASN A 366 -6.53 -0.36 -14.93
CA ASN A 366 -7.66 0.51 -14.57
C ASN A 366 -8.33 1.20 -15.78
N LEU A 367 -7.61 1.39 -16.89
CA LEU A 367 -8.19 1.96 -18.12
C LEU A 367 -8.73 0.88 -19.08
N LEU A 368 -8.09 -0.29 -19.20
CA LEU A 368 -8.58 -1.37 -20.06
C LEU A 368 -9.72 -2.16 -19.42
N ARG A 369 -9.66 -2.50 -18.12
CA ARG A 369 -10.64 -3.36 -17.45
C ARG A 369 -12.09 -2.90 -17.66
N PRO A 370 -12.46 -1.61 -17.47
CA PRO A 370 -13.83 -1.15 -17.73
C PRO A 370 -14.28 -1.33 -19.19
N ILE A 371 -13.35 -1.25 -20.15
CA ILE A 371 -13.64 -1.48 -21.57
C ILE A 371 -13.90 -2.98 -21.81
N VAL A 372 -13.09 -3.88 -21.23
CA VAL A 372 -13.28 -5.33 -21.35
C VAL A 372 -14.57 -5.79 -20.65
N GLU A 373 -14.84 -5.25 -19.45
CA GLU A 373 -16.07 -5.54 -18.70
C GLU A 373 -17.32 -5.06 -19.48
N LYS A 374 -17.31 -3.83 -20.01
CA LYS A 374 -18.38 -3.32 -20.89
C LYS A 374 -18.54 -4.16 -22.17
N ALA A 375 -17.42 -4.53 -22.81
CA ALA A 375 -17.40 -5.34 -24.03
C ALA A 375 -17.87 -6.79 -23.81
N SER A 376 -17.85 -7.29 -22.57
CA SER A 376 -18.38 -8.61 -22.20
C SER A 376 -19.90 -8.68 -22.09
N GLY A 377 -20.60 -7.53 -22.17
CA GLY A 377 -22.05 -7.43 -21.99
C GLY A 377 -22.58 -7.90 -20.62
N ARG A 378 -21.71 -8.23 -19.66
CA ARG A 378 -22.05 -8.89 -18.40
C ARG A 378 -21.46 -8.15 -17.20
N LYS A 379 -22.17 -8.21 -16.07
CA LYS A 379 -21.63 -7.79 -14.76
C LYS A 379 -20.66 -8.86 -14.23
N MET A 380 -19.45 -8.87 -14.79
CA MET A 380 -18.36 -9.77 -14.39
C MET A 380 -17.15 -8.94 -13.94
N GLU A 381 -16.70 -9.11 -12.69
CA GLU A 381 -15.44 -8.50 -12.24
C GLU A 381 -14.26 -9.28 -12.84
N LEU A 382 -13.42 -8.60 -13.61
CA LEU A 382 -12.27 -9.17 -14.28
C LEU A 382 -10.96 -8.89 -13.54
N VAL A 383 -10.07 -9.88 -13.54
CA VAL A 383 -8.70 -9.75 -13.04
C VAL A 383 -7.74 -9.91 -14.22
N ARG A 384 -6.89 -8.91 -14.44
CA ARG A 384 -5.79 -9.02 -15.40
C ARG A 384 -4.77 -10.04 -14.91
N VAL A 385 -4.39 -10.96 -15.79
CA VAL A 385 -3.47 -12.10 -15.52
C VAL A 385 -2.06 -11.77 -16.00
N GLY A 386 -1.93 -11.04 -17.09
CA GLY A 386 -0.67 -10.59 -17.65
C GLY A 386 -0.85 -9.56 -18.76
N ALA A 387 0.25 -9.02 -19.27
CA ALA A 387 0.31 -8.18 -20.47
C ALA A 387 1.72 -8.24 -21.07
N SER A 388 1.83 -8.11 -22.40
CA SER A 388 3.09 -8.26 -23.14
C SER A 388 3.12 -7.40 -24.39
N LEU A 389 4.32 -7.14 -24.90
CA LEU A 389 4.56 -6.61 -26.23
C LEU A 389 5.24 -7.69 -27.09
N ARG A 390 4.79 -7.85 -28.33
CA ARG A 390 5.42 -8.71 -29.34
C ARG A 390 5.67 -7.91 -30.62
N ILE A 391 6.89 -8.02 -31.14
CA ILE A 391 7.30 -7.52 -32.45
C ILE A 391 7.40 -8.73 -33.37
N TYR A 392 6.62 -8.73 -34.45
CA TYR A 392 6.70 -9.74 -35.52
C TYR A 392 7.52 -9.15 -36.67
N GLU A 393 8.58 -9.84 -37.08
CA GLU A 393 9.52 -9.39 -38.12
C GLU A 393 9.26 -10.12 -39.46
N GLU A 394 9.80 -9.61 -40.56
CA GLU A 394 9.58 -10.15 -41.91
C GLU A 394 9.83 -11.67 -42.00
N GLY A 395 8.84 -12.43 -42.51
CA GLY A 395 8.82 -13.90 -42.48
C GLY A 395 8.26 -14.53 -41.19
N ALA A 396 7.77 -13.74 -40.24
CA ALA A 396 7.12 -14.27 -39.02
C ALA A 396 5.81 -14.99 -39.32
N SER A 397 5.50 -16.04 -38.56
CA SER A 397 4.26 -16.83 -38.67
C SER A 397 3.53 -16.88 -37.34
N LEU A 398 2.20 -16.98 -37.35
CA LEU A 398 1.39 -17.30 -36.17
C LEU A 398 0.37 -18.40 -36.51
N MET A 399 0.66 -19.65 -36.16
CA MET A 399 -0.25 -20.78 -36.41
C MET A 399 -1.57 -20.63 -35.64
N GLN A 400 -2.60 -21.35 -36.10
CA GLN A 400 -3.91 -21.40 -35.45
C GLN A 400 -3.82 -22.16 -34.12
N HIS A 401 -4.27 -21.53 -33.03
CA HIS A 401 -4.20 -22.06 -31.67
C HIS A 401 -5.27 -21.42 -30.75
N VAL A 402 -5.38 -21.94 -29.53
CA VAL A 402 -6.05 -21.23 -28.41
C VAL A 402 -5.02 -20.70 -27.41
N ASP A 403 -5.38 -19.63 -26.71
CA ASP A 403 -4.66 -19.16 -25.51
C ASP A 403 -4.86 -20.17 -24.35
N SER A 404 -4.01 -20.07 -23.32
CA SER A 404 -4.10 -20.91 -22.11
C SER A 404 -5.47 -20.75 -21.41
N PRO A 405 -6.01 -21.81 -20.76
CA PRO A 405 -7.14 -21.70 -19.85
C PRO A 405 -6.92 -20.72 -18.68
N GLU A 406 -5.70 -20.31 -18.34
CA GLU A 406 -5.47 -19.24 -17.35
C GLU A 406 -5.77 -17.83 -17.91
N THR A 407 -5.76 -17.67 -19.24
CA THR A 407 -5.92 -16.41 -19.99
C THR A 407 -7.11 -16.49 -20.98
N PRO A 408 -8.35 -16.65 -20.52
CA PRO A 408 -9.52 -16.85 -21.39
C PRO A 408 -9.90 -15.64 -22.25
N ILE A 409 -9.53 -14.43 -21.84
CA ILE A 409 -9.93 -13.19 -22.48
C ILE A 409 -8.67 -12.45 -22.92
N THR A 410 -8.51 -12.25 -24.22
CA THR A 410 -7.33 -11.63 -24.81
C THR A 410 -7.71 -10.31 -25.48
N VAL A 411 -7.00 -9.26 -25.08
CA VAL A 411 -7.11 -7.90 -25.63
C VAL A 411 -5.90 -7.69 -26.54
N ALA A 412 -6.13 -7.49 -27.84
CA ALA A 412 -5.07 -7.29 -28.83
C ALA A 412 -5.13 -5.87 -29.42
N MET A 413 -3.97 -5.22 -29.47
CA MET A 413 -3.81 -3.82 -29.82
C MET A 413 -2.59 -3.63 -30.74
N PRO A 414 -2.76 -3.39 -32.05
CA PRO A 414 -1.64 -3.01 -32.90
C PRO A 414 -1.14 -1.62 -32.50
N LEU A 415 0.18 -1.44 -32.38
CA LEU A 415 0.80 -0.16 -32.02
C LEU A 415 1.43 0.52 -33.23
N GLU A 416 2.16 -0.28 -34.03
CA GLU A 416 2.91 0.09 -35.23
C GLU A 416 2.78 -1.05 -36.26
N ALA A 417 2.81 -0.71 -37.55
CA ALA A 417 2.78 -1.65 -38.66
C ALA A 417 3.64 -1.07 -39.80
N ASN A 418 4.96 -1.29 -39.73
CA ASN A 418 5.94 -0.63 -40.59
C ASN A 418 6.23 -1.53 -41.79
N GLY A 419 5.58 -1.27 -42.93
CA GLY A 419 5.70 -2.11 -44.14
C GLY A 419 4.91 -3.43 -44.12
N ALA A 420 4.40 -3.85 -42.96
CA ALA A 420 3.59 -5.07 -42.78
C ALA A 420 2.34 -5.19 -43.67
N GLY A 421 1.86 -4.07 -44.20
CA GLY A 421 0.73 -4.00 -45.12
C GLY A 421 -0.63 -4.31 -44.50
N SER A 422 -1.68 -4.11 -45.30
CA SER A 422 -3.06 -4.48 -44.97
C SER A 422 -3.39 -5.95 -45.28
N SER A 423 -2.39 -6.82 -45.35
CA SER A 423 -2.54 -8.24 -45.75
C SER A 423 -2.42 -9.22 -44.58
N TRP A 424 -1.44 -9.04 -43.68
CA TRP A 424 -1.24 -9.96 -42.57
C TRP A 424 -2.19 -9.64 -41.41
N HIS A 425 -3.34 -10.30 -41.39
CA HIS A 425 -4.41 -10.09 -40.42
C HIS A 425 -4.53 -11.22 -39.40
N LEU A 426 -4.96 -10.87 -38.18
CA LEU A 426 -5.43 -11.87 -37.23
C LEU A 426 -6.67 -12.55 -37.81
N GLN A 427 -6.70 -13.87 -37.75
CA GLN A 427 -7.77 -14.73 -38.23
C GLN A 427 -8.34 -15.48 -37.04
N ILE A 428 -9.60 -15.19 -36.69
CA ILE A 428 -10.33 -15.81 -35.58
C ILE A 428 -11.45 -16.68 -36.15
N GLY A 429 -11.58 -17.92 -35.67
CA GLY A 429 -12.67 -18.83 -35.99
C GLY A 429 -13.92 -18.53 -35.15
N ASP A 430 -15.10 -18.90 -35.62
CA ASP A 430 -16.32 -18.77 -34.84
C ASP A 430 -16.48 -19.94 -33.82
N PRO A 431 -17.44 -19.85 -32.86
CA PRO A 431 -17.71 -20.91 -31.90
C PRO A 431 -18.10 -22.29 -32.48
N GLN A 432 -18.39 -22.37 -33.77
CA GLN A 432 -18.79 -23.57 -34.49
C GLN A 432 -17.60 -24.19 -35.25
N GLY A 433 -16.46 -23.50 -35.34
CA GLY A 433 -15.26 -23.94 -36.03
C GLY A 433 -15.23 -23.57 -37.52
N HIS A 434 -16.10 -22.67 -37.99
CA HIS A 434 -16.07 -22.22 -39.39
C HIS A 434 -14.82 -21.37 -39.68
N LYS A 435 -14.42 -21.37 -40.96
CA LYS A 435 -13.14 -20.78 -41.40
C LYS A 435 -13.02 -19.29 -41.06
N HIS A 436 -11.83 -18.96 -40.60
CA HIS A 436 -11.52 -17.71 -39.92
C HIS A 436 -11.70 -16.47 -40.81
N ARG A 437 -12.46 -15.47 -40.33
CA ARG A 437 -12.55 -14.17 -41.00
C ARG A 437 -11.25 -13.38 -40.75
N PRO A 438 -10.59 -12.82 -41.78
CA PRO A 438 -9.51 -11.86 -41.58
C PRO A 438 -10.03 -10.63 -40.81
N MET A 439 -9.34 -10.25 -39.74
CA MET A 439 -9.65 -9.08 -38.94
C MET A 439 -8.65 -7.96 -39.25
N PRO A 440 -8.95 -7.06 -40.21
CA PRO A 440 -8.18 -5.83 -40.39
C PRO A 440 -8.20 -5.02 -39.09
N LEU A 441 -7.05 -4.83 -38.47
CA LEU A 441 -6.88 -3.95 -37.30
C LEU A 441 -5.79 -2.94 -37.62
N GLN A 442 -6.12 -1.65 -37.55
CA GLN A 442 -5.17 -0.57 -37.73
C GLN A 442 -4.45 -0.23 -36.41
N PRO A 443 -3.24 0.38 -36.47
CA PRO A 443 -2.57 0.93 -35.30
C PRO A 443 -3.49 1.79 -34.42
N GLY A 444 -3.60 1.42 -33.14
CA GLY A 444 -4.49 2.07 -32.18
C GLY A 444 -5.94 1.56 -32.14
N GLN A 445 -6.31 0.55 -32.94
CA GLN A 445 -7.60 -0.15 -32.77
C GLN A 445 -7.54 -1.23 -31.68
N LEU A 446 -8.70 -1.53 -31.08
CA LEU A 446 -8.84 -2.45 -29.95
C LEU A 446 -9.71 -3.66 -30.33
N LEU A 447 -9.14 -4.86 -30.27
CA LEU A 447 -9.86 -6.12 -30.41
C LEU A 447 -9.89 -6.88 -29.09
N ILE A 448 -11.04 -7.41 -28.71
CA ILE A 448 -11.24 -8.24 -27.52
C ILE A 448 -11.86 -9.56 -27.96
N TYR A 449 -11.29 -10.69 -27.55
CA TYR A 449 -11.76 -12.03 -27.92
C TYR A 449 -11.50 -13.08 -26.84
N GLU A 450 -12.26 -14.16 -26.91
CA GLU A 450 -12.15 -15.32 -26.03
C GLU A 450 -11.02 -16.26 -26.48
N GLY A 451 -9.77 -15.86 -26.23
CA GLY A 451 -8.58 -16.56 -26.73
C GLY A 451 -8.53 -18.06 -26.39
N ALA A 452 -9.03 -18.47 -25.22
CA ALA A 452 -9.08 -19.88 -24.82
C ALA A 452 -10.29 -20.66 -25.38
N ARG A 453 -11.22 -20.01 -26.10
CA ARG A 453 -12.33 -20.68 -26.81
C ARG A 453 -12.17 -20.65 -28.32
N LEU A 454 -11.72 -19.53 -28.88
CA LEU A 454 -11.66 -19.33 -30.32
C LEU A 454 -10.27 -19.66 -30.86
N ALA A 455 -10.21 -20.61 -31.80
CA ALA A 455 -9.00 -20.86 -32.57
C ALA A 455 -8.63 -19.60 -33.36
N HIS A 456 -7.42 -19.09 -33.12
CA HIS A 456 -6.93 -17.86 -33.72
C HIS A 456 -5.45 -17.95 -34.13
N GLY A 457 -5.09 -17.18 -35.15
CA GLY A 457 -3.76 -17.19 -35.75
C GLY A 457 -3.62 -16.13 -36.84
N ARG A 458 -2.63 -16.26 -37.72
CA ARG A 458 -2.42 -15.42 -38.91
C ARG A 458 -2.01 -16.33 -40.06
N ALA A 459 -2.76 -16.32 -41.16
CA ALA A 459 -2.42 -17.14 -42.32
C ALA A 459 -1.13 -16.67 -42.98
N GLY A 460 -0.28 -17.63 -43.36
CA GLY A 460 1.00 -17.37 -44.00
C GLY A 460 2.01 -16.64 -43.12
N GLN A 461 3.11 -16.26 -43.74
CA GLN A 461 4.14 -15.41 -43.12
C GLN A 461 3.81 -13.93 -43.31
N LEU A 462 4.29 -13.08 -42.41
CA LEU A 462 4.33 -11.62 -42.60
C LEU A 462 5.21 -11.34 -43.84
N PRO A 463 4.67 -10.80 -44.96
CA PRO A 463 5.40 -10.76 -46.21
C PRO A 463 6.58 -9.79 -46.17
N HIS A 464 6.40 -8.60 -45.58
CA HIS A 464 7.41 -7.55 -45.49
C HIS A 464 7.38 -6.81 -44.15
N GLY A 465 8.50 -6.21 -43.74
CA GLY A 465 8.54 -5.22 -42.66
C GLY A 465 8.30 -5.76 -41.24
N ASP A 466 7.73 -4.94 -40.35
CA ASP A 466 7.40 -5.32 -38.97
C ASP A 466 5.99 -4.93 -38.50
N LEU A 467 5.46 -5.70 -37.54
CA LEU A 467 4.19 -5.45 -36.86
C LEU A 467 4.39 -5.55 -35.36
N THR A 468 4.15 -4.45 -34.62
CA THR A 468 4.20 -4.45 -33.16
C THR A 468 2.80 -4.50 -32.56
N MET A 469 2.56 -5.53 -31.74
CA MET A 469 1.31 -5.79 -31.02
C MET A 469 1.51 -5.69 -29.51
N ALA A 470 0.60 -5.02 -28.82
CA ALA A 470 0.40 -5.17 -27.38
C ALA A 470 -0.74 -6.15 -27.09
N PHE A 471 -0.55 -6.97 -26.06
CA PHE A 471 -1.54 -7.90 -25.55
C PHE A 471 -1.80 -7.66 -24.06
N ALA A 472 -3.05 -7.78 -23.62
CA ALA A 472 -3.42 -7.84 -22.21
C ALA A 472 -4.43 -8.96 -21.98
N TYR A 473 -4.20 -9.76 -20.95
CA TYR A 473 -4.93 -10.99 -20.68
C TYR A 473 -5.78 -10.85 -19.42
N TYR A 474 -7.05 -11.23 -19.48
CA TYR A 474 -8.01 -11.13 -18.38
C TYR A 474 -8.66 -12.49 -18.10
N ARG A 475 -9.12 -12.67 -16.86
CA ARG A 475 -9.97 -13.78 -16.45
C ARG A 475 -11.04 -13.34 -15.46
N PRO A 476 -12.18 -14.05 -15.35
CA PRO A 476 -13.16 -13.82 -14.30
C PRO A 476 -12.53 -13.98 -12.90
N LYS A 477 -12.96 -13.14 -11.95
CA LYS A 477 -12.56 -13.25 -10.54
C LYS A 477 -13.24 -14.42 -9.82
N ALA A 478 -14.54 -14.59 -10.03
CA ALA A 478 -15.37 -15.58 -9.32
C ALA A 478 -15.22 -16.98 -9.92
N ASN A 479 -14.96 -17.98 -9.06
CA ASN A 479 -14.94 -19.43 -9.32
C ASN A 479 -14.34 -19.89 -10.66
N TYR A 480 -13.32 -19.17 -11.14
CA TYR A 480 -12.65 -19.50 -12.37
C TYR A 480 -11.59 -20.58 -12.11
N GLU A 481 -12.04 -21.84 -12.21
CA GLU A 481 -11.35 -23.11 -11.91
C GLU A 481 -10.12 -23.42 -12.80
N ALA A 482 -9.38 -22.40 -13.27
CA ALA A 482 -8.25 -22.53 -14.21
C ALA A 482 -7.23 -23.61 -13.79
N LYS A 483 -6.89 -23.67 -12.49
CA LYS A 483 -5.97 -24.68 -11.94
C LYS A 483 -6.50 -26.11 -11.95
N ARG A 484 -7.83 -26.32 -11.97
CA ARG A 484 -8.44 -27.64 -12.16
C ARG A 484 -8.51 -27.99 -13.64
N ILE A 485 -8.92 -27.04 -14.48
CA ILE A 485 -8.96 -27.19 -15.93
C ILE A 485 -7.57 -27.56 -16.47
N GLN A 486 -6.51 -26.85 -16.05
CA GLN A 486 -5.14 -27.16 -16.44
C GLN A 486 -4.71 -28.56 -15.98
N ARG A 487 -4.95 -28.96 -14.71
CA ARG A 487 -4.67 -30.33 -14.25
C ARG A 487 -5.37 -31.40 -15.09
N THR A 488 -6.63 -31.18 -15.46
CA THR A 488 -7.37 -32.11 -16.34
C THR A 488 -6.76 -32.13 -17.74
N LEU A 489 -6.29 -30.99 -18.26
CA LEU A 489 -5.55 -30.89 -19.52
C LEU A 489 -4.23 -31.70 -19.46
N ASP A 490 -3.46 -31.51 -18.39
CA ASP A 490 -2.18 -32.19 -18.14
C ASP A 490 -2.38 -33.71 -18.02
N GLN A 491 -3.45 -34.14 -17.31
CA GLN A 491 -3.85 -35.55 -17.18
C GLN A 491 -4.28 -36.17 -18.52
N LEU A 492 -5.05 -35.45 -19.34
CA LEU A 492 -5.45 -35.93 -20.66
C LEU A 492 -4.25 -36.03 -21.61
N LEU A 493 -3.35 -35.04 -21.61
CA LEU A 493 -2.11 -35.08 -22.39
C LEU A 493 -1.19 -36.23 -21.94
N ALA A 494 -1.01 -36.42 -20.63
CA ALA A 494 -0.26 -37.56 -20.10
C ALA A 494 -0.88 -38.91 -20.51
N SER A 495 -2.21 -39.01 -20.50
CA SER A 495 -2.94 -40.23 -20.90
C SER A 495 -2.81 -40.51 -22.40
N HIS A 496 -2.90 -39.48 -23.26
CA HIS A 496 -2.68 -39.61 -24.69
C HIS A 496 -1.24 -40.03 -25.02
N ASN A 497 -0.27 -39.39 -24.38
CA ASN A 497 1.15 -39.71 -24.54
C ASN A 497 1.51 -41.11 -24.01
N ALA A 498 0.80 -41.60 -22.98
CA ALA A 498 0.92 -42.98 -22.52
C ALA A 498 0.33 -43.97 -23.54
N ALA A 499 -0.84 -43.68 -24.11
CA ALA A 499 -1.46 -44.53 -25.14
C ALA A 499 -0.61 -44.63 -26.42
N GLN A 500 -0.04 -43.51 -26.90
CA GLN A 500 0.84 -43.51 -28.08
C GLN A 500 2.15 -44.30 -27.88
N ARG A 501 2.65 -44.44 -26.65
CA ARG A 501 3.86 -45.22 -26.35
C ARG A 501 3.66 -46.73 -26.40
N GLY A 502 2.41 -47.18 -26.56
CA GLY A 502 2.03 -48.59 -26.47
C GLY A 502 2.20 -49.17 -25.06
N PRO A 503 1.91 -50.46 -24.87
CA PRO A 503 2.25 -51.14 -23.62
C PRO A 503 3.77 -51.16 -23.46
N SER A 504 4.28 -50.50 -22.42
CA SER A 504 5.69 -50.61 -22.07
C SER A 504 6.05 -52.07 -21.83
N LYS A 505 7.11 -52.56 -22.48
CA LYS A 505 7.62 -53.92 -22.23
C LYS A 505 7.80 -54.09 -20.72
N PRO A 506 7.33 -55.19 -20.10
CA PRO A 506 7.46 -55.38 -18.68
C PRO A 506 8.94 -55.27 -18.28
N PRO A 507 9.26 -54.62 -17.14
CA PRO A 507 10.64 -54.46 -16.72
C PRO A 507 11.30 -55.85 -16.63
N PRO A 508 12.55 -56.01 -17.08
CA PRO A 508 13.21 -57.30 -17.11
C PRO A 508 13.17 -57.92 -15.71
N PRO A 509 12.87 -59.24 -15.59
CA PRO A 509 12.68 -59.88 -14.31
C PRO A 509 13.92 -59.66 -13.44
N LYS A 510 13.73 -59.10 -12.24
CA LYS A 510 14.83 -58.83 -11.30
C LYS A 510 15.66 -60.11 -11.15
N PRO A 511 17.00 -60.05 -11.29
CA PRO A 511 17.83 -61.25 -11.22
C PRO A 511 17.60 -61.94 -9.89
N ARG A 512 17.19 -63.22 -9.94
CA ARG A 512 17.00 -64.05 -8.75
C ARG A 512 18.33 -64.09 -7.98
N LYS A 513 18.31 -63.73 -6.70
CA LYS A 513 19.42 -64.04 -5.78
C LYS A 513 19.68 -65.55 -5.83
N LYS A 514 20.80 -65.96 -6.41
CA LYS A 514 21.29 -67.35 -6.41
C LYS A 514 22.76 -67.49 -6.00
N ASN A 515 23.42 -66.39 -5.62
CA ASN A 515 24.84 -66.33 -5.28
C ASN A 515 25.07 -65.97 -3.79
N GLU A 516 24.30 -66.59 -2.90
CA GLU A 516 24.58 -66.60 -1.44
C GLU A 516 25.03 -67.99 -0.96
N GLU A 517 24.77 -69.06 -1.71
CA GLU A 517 25.24 -70.43 -1.39
C GLU A 517 26.67 -70.70 -1.91
N PHE A 518 26.98 -70.31 -3.16
CA PHE A 518 28.32 -70.49 -3.74
C PHE A 518 29.44 -69.84 -2.91
N ARG A 519 29.16 -68.75 -2.18
CA ARG A 519 30.15 -68.04 -1.36
C ARG A 519 30.50 -68.75 -0.05
N LYS A 520 29.84 -69.87 0.28
CA LYS A 520 30.17 -70.70 1.45
C LYS A 520 30.96 -71.98 1.12
N MET A 521 31.31 -72.20 -0.15
CA MET A 521 32.13 -73.34 -0.57
C MET A 521 33.59 -72.99 -0.88
N ASP A 522 33.95 -71.70 -0.92
CA ASP A 522 35.35 -71.25 -1.03
C ASP A 522 35.98 -70.92 0.34
N GLU A 523 35.28 -71.22 1.45
CA GLU A 523 35.70 -71.00 2.84
C GLU A 523 35.78 -72.32 3.66
N LEU A 524 35.85 -73.47 2.98
CA LEU A 524 36.01 -74.83 3.52
C LEU A 524 37.02 -75.65 2.70
#